data_AF-A0A292E641-F1
#
_entry.id   AF-A0A292E641-F1
#
_cell.length_a   1.000
_cell.length_b   1.000
_cell.length_c   1.000
_cell.angle_alpha   90.00
_cell.angle_beta   90.00
_cell.angle_gamma   90.00
#
_symmetry.space_group_name_H-M   'P 1'
#
loop_
_entity.id
_entity.type
_entity.pdbx_description
1 polymer ?
#
loop_
_entity_poly.entity_id
_entity_poly.type
_entity_poly.pdbx_seq_one_letter_code
_entity_poly.pdbx_strand_id
1 'polypeptide(L)'
;MLARTSWLTDVSVSAIDMKRRRAQRYGGLVTTSEYRGKGASTLYQPPAPKYEPLVGEQQRKRLVAWVSAFLRQWRSSPWEYEADARKTLRDYFVRQGYRWAQSDLEAAKITAAALKAIGASVRPSWEDGQPESLRVLEKCLQCGADIRSRPGVAASVFFCAPIPGRIPCETRYNRHRHEAFKPSLMKEAAALYLDAFRDRLPRRDCPNCKKSFRPNFTDMRFCSRGCSNAAGARGLSPCQHCDTPFKPRLRNGKLSRFCSKTCAGLAKTLTVDLTCRHCGTGFTGQSDRLYCGRDCYQAARAFICSPQT
;
A
#
# COMPACT_ATOMS: atom_id res chain seq x y z
N MET A 1 -21.49 72.98 -26.58
CA MET A 1 -22.27 72.53 -25.40
C MET A 1 -21.66 71.26 -24.83
N LEU A 2 -20.57 71.42 -24.08
CA LEU A 2 -19.88 70.36 -23.35
C LEU A 2 -19.69 70.86 -21.93
N ALA A 3 -20.36 70.23 -20.95
CA ALA A 3 -20.13 70.48 -19.55
C ALA A 3 -19.62 69.17 -18.92
N ARG A 4 -18.30 69.11 -18.71
CA ARG A 4 -17.63 68.14 -17.85
C ARG A 4 -17.69 68.67 -16.42
N THR A 5 -18.30 67.94 -15.51
CA THR A 5 -18.18 68.20 -14.07
C THR A 5 -17.31 67.13 -13.41
N SER A 6 -16.22 67.67 -12.88
CA SER A 6 -15.24 67.09 -11.96
C SER A 6 -15.87 66.57 -10.67
N TRP A 7 -15.53 65.33 -10.28
CA TRP A 7 -15.57 64.85 -8.90
C TRP A 7 -14.35 63.96 -8.65
N LEU A 8 -13.27 64.56 -8.15
CA LEU A 8 -12.18 63.87 -7.47
C LEU A 8 -12.03 64.53 -6.10
N THR A 9 -12.54 63.87 -5.07
CA THR A 9 -12.16 64.14 -3.69
C THR A 9 -11.40 62.95 -3.13
N ASP A 10 -10.24 63.30 -2.60
CA ASP A 10 -9.33 62.55 -1.76
C ASP A 10 -9.96 61.47 -0.88
N VAL A 11 -9.42 60.25 -1.01
CA VAL A 11 -9.42 59.27 0.09
C VAL A 11 -7.97 58.83 0.30
N SER A 12 -7.26 59.56 1.16
CA SER A 12 -5.95 59.18 1.66
C SER A 12 -6.11 58.09 2.74
N VAL A 13 -6.20 56.83 2.30
CA VAL A 13 -6.10 55.68 3.20
C VAL A 13 -4.62 55.48 3.54
N SER A 14 -4.26 55.67 4.81
CA SER A 14 -2.88 55.49 5.27
C SER A 14 -2.41 54.05 5.01
N ALA A 15 -1.19 53.90 4.46
CA ALA A 15 -0.60 52.62 4.09
C ALA A 15 -0.40 51.64 5.26
N ILE A 16 -0.60 52.09 6.51
CA ILE A 16 -0.47 51.30 7.73
C ILE A 16 -1.73 50.48 8.01
N ASP A 17 -2.93 50.95 7.62
CA ASP A 17 -4.19 50.20 7.86
C ASP A 17 -4.43 49.08 6.82
N MET A 18 -3.79 49.14 5.65
CA MET A 18 -3.83 48.05 4.67
C MET A 18 -3.02 46.81 5.09
N LYS A 19 -1.95 46.97 5.88
CA LYS A 19 -1.16 45.82 6.36
C LYS A 19 -1.87 45.04 7.47
N ARG A 20 -2.64 45.70 8.35
CA ARG A 20 -3.43 45.00 9.38
C ARG A 20 -4.65 44.26 8.81
N ARG A 21 -5.31 44.80 7.79
CA ARG A 21 -6.47 44.11 7.16
C ARG A 21 -6.10 42.94 6.25
N ARG A 22 -4.85 42.84 5.75
CA ARG A 22 -4.40 41.67 4.96
C ARG A 22 -4.14 40.43 5.81
N ALA A 23 -3.67 40.58 7.05
CA ALA A 23 -3.37 39.45 7.94
C ALA A 23 -4.63 38.77 8.53
N GLN A 24 -5.77 39.46 8.59
CA GLN A 24 -7.03 38.86 9.06
C GLN A 24 -7.88 38.23 7.94
N ARG A 25 -7.63 38.54 6.66
CA ARG A 25 -8.39 37.97 5.53
C ARG A 25 -7.78 36.72 4.90
N TYR A 26 -6.48 36.53 5.03
CA TYR A 26 -5.81 35.31 4.62
C TYR A 26 -5.36 34.60 5.87
N GLY A 27 -6.17 33.63 6.32
CA GLY A 27 -5.89 32.81 7.49
C GLY A 27 -4.43 32.38 7.48
N GLY A 28 -3.76 32.59 8.62
CA GLY A 28 -2.36 32.21 8.80
C GLY A 28 -2.14 30.80 8.24
N LEU A 29 -1.13 30.68 7.37
CA LEU A 29 -0.64 29.40 6.90
C LEU A 29 -0.22 28.60 8.13
N VAL A 30 -1.13 27.77 8.64
CA VAL A 30 -0.81 26.72 9.59
C VAL A 30 0.12 25.77 8.85
N THR A 31 1.39 25.82 9.22
CA THR A 31 2.40 24.91 8.69
C THR A 31 1.99 23.48 9.00
N THR A 32 1.95 22.64 7.98
CA THR A 32 1.43 21.26 8.02
C THR A 32 2.23 20.30 8.93
N SER A 33 3.28 20.77 9.60
CA SER A 33 4.16 19.94 10.43
C SER A 33 3.63 19.65 11.84
N GLU A 34 2.65 20.39 12.36
CA GLU A 34 2.12 20.17 13.72
C GLU A 34 1.01 19.10 13.82
N TYR A 35 0.55 18.54 12.70
CA TYR A 35 -0.61 17.64 12.68
C TYR A 35 -0.34 16.15 12.96
N ARG A 36 0.88 15.75 13.32
CA ARG A 36 1.24 14.32 13.48
C ARG A 36 1.09 13.73 14.89
N GLY A 37 0.66 14.50 15.89
CA GLY A 37 0.91 14.10 17.29
C GLY A 37 -0.28 13.68 18.16
N LYS A 38 -1.53 14.05 17.87
CA LYS A 38 -2.62 13.88 18.83
C LYS A 38 -3.88 13.35 18.14
N GLY A 39 -4.53 12.38 18.79
CA GLY A 39 -5.61 11.54 18.27
C GLY A 39 -6.67 12.32 17.52
N ALA A 40 -7.31 11.65 16.55
CA ALA A 40 -8.28 12.19 15.61
C ALA A 40 -9.32 13.13 16.28
N SER A 41 -8.96 14.39 16.43
CA SER A 41 -9.93 15.44 16.70
C SER A 41 -10.73 15.51 15.42
N THR A 42 -12.02 15.20 15.51
CA THR A 42 -13.00 15.40 14.44
C THR A 42 -12.78 16.83 13.95
N LEU A 43 -12.12 16.98 12.79
CA LEU A 43 -11.84 18.29 12.23
C LEU A 43 -13.20 18.99 12.16
N TYR A 44 -13.31 20.17 12.77
CA TYR A 44 -14.51 20.98 12.68
C TYR A 44 -14.80 21.20 11.20
N GLN A 45 -15.76 20.44 10.66
CA GLN A 45 -16.28 20.66 9.34
C GLN A 45 -17.34 21.75 9.53
N PRO A 46 -17.12 22.98 9.03
CA PRO A 46 -18.16 23.99 9.08
C PRO A 46 -19.43 23.42 8.43
N PRO A 47 -20.62 23.75 8.97
CA PRO A 47 -21.87 23.25 8.42
C PRO A 47 -21.91 23.56 6.91
N ALA A 48 -22.28 22.56 6.11
CA ALA A 48 -22.37 22.73 4.67
C ALA A 48 -23.28 23.94 4.36
N PRO A 49 -22.86 24.87 3.50
CA PRO A 49 -23.69 26.04 3.19
C PRO A 49 -25.04 25.60 2.63
N LYS A 50 -26.12 26.27 3.06
CA LYS A 50 -27.45 26.05 2.50
C LYS A 50 -27.38 26.30 0.99
N TYR A 51 -27.90 25.36 0.22
CA TYR A 51 -27.91 25.47 -1.23
C TYR A 51 -29.09 26.33 -1.69
N GLU A 52 -28.76 27.38 -2.43
CA GLU A 52 -29.72 28.22 -3.15
C GLU A 52 -29.56 27.97 -4.67
N PRO A 53 -30.62 27.53 -5.38
CA PRO A 53 -30.56 27.33 -6.82
C PRO A 53 -30.22 28.63 -7.56
N LEU A 54 -29.28 28.56 -8.52
CA LEU A 54 -28.90 29.75 -9.29
C LEU A 54 -29.94 30.14 -10.35
N VAL A 55 -30.76 29.20 -10.79
CA VAL A 55 -31.76 29.37 -11.84
C VAL A 55 -33.14 28.97 -11.36
N GLY A 56 -34.17 29.63 -11.90
CA GLY A 56 -35.56 29.27 -11.64
C GLY A 56 -35.91 27.86 -12.13
N GLU A 57 -36.97 27.29 -11.57
CA GLU A 57 -37.37 25.89 -11.81
C GLU A 57 -37.58 25.57 -13.31
N GLN A 58 -38.23 26.47 -14.05
CA GLN A 58 -38.48 26.28 -15.49
C GLN A 58 -37.19 26.24 -16.31
N GLN A 59 -36.25 27.16 -16.05
CA GLN A 59 -34.95 27.18 -16.71
C GLN A 59 -34.14 25.93 -16.35
N ARG A 60 -34.21 25.50 -15.09
CA ARG A 60 -33.57 24.27 -14.63
C ARG A 60 -34.12 23.05 -15.38
N LYS A 61 -35.43 22.92 -15.56
CA LYS A 61 -36.06 21.85 -16.35
C LYS A 61 -35.55 21.84 -17.79
N ARG A 62 -35.43 23.01 -18.44
CA ARG A 62 -34.88 23.14 -19.80
C ARG A 62 -33.42 22.69 -19.87
N LEU A 63 -32.58 23.13 -18.93
CA LEU A 63 -31.18 22.71 -18.84
C LEU A 63 -31.05 21.20 -18.62
N VAL A 64 -31.85 20.62 -17.71
CA VAL A 64 -31.87 19.16 -17.48
C VAL A 64 -32.27 18.41 -18.74
N ALA A 65 -33.28 18.86 -19.49
CA ALA A 65 -33.69 18.23 -20.74
C ALA A 65 -32.57 18.29 -21.81
N TRP A 66 -31.93 19.45 -21.95
CA TRP A 66 -30.81 19.64 -22.88
C TRP A 66 -29.61 18.75 -22.53
N VAL A 67 -29.20 18.72 -21.25
CA VAL A 67 -28.10 17.85 -20.78
C VAL A 67 -28.46 16.38 -20.93
N SER A 68 -29.71 16.00 -20.66
CA SER A 68 -30.18 14.61 -20.86
C SER A 68 -30.04 14.17 -22.31
N ALA A 69 -30.39 15.04 -23.26
CA ALA A 69 -30.25 14.76 -24.69
C ALA A 69 -28.77 14.60 -25.11
N PHE A 70 -27.88 15.43 -24.56
CA PHE A 70 -26.44 15.31 -24.76
C PHE A 70 -25.88 14.01 -24.16
N LEU A 71 -26.21 13.70 -22.90
CA LEU A 71 -25.71 12.50 -22.23
C LEU A 71 -26.15 11.21 -22.92
N ARG A 72 -27.36 11.15 -23.51
CA ARG A 72 -27.85 9.98 -24.27
C ARG A 72 -26.97 9.54 -25.44
N GLN A 73 -26.02 10.36 -25.86
CA GLN A 73 -25.08 10.06 -26.95
C GLN A 73 -23.91 9.15 -26.50
N TRP A 74 -23.89 8.74 -25.23
CA TRP A 74 -22.85 7.86 -24.69
C TRP A 74 -22.69 6.58 -25.51
N ARG A 75 -21.45 6.07 -25.61
CA ARG A 75 -21.13 4.84 -26.34
C ARG A 75 -20.81 3.69 -25.41
N SER A 76 -20.03 3.96 -24.37
CA SER A 76 -19.58 2.93 -23.45
C SER A 76 -20.37 2.93 -22.15
N SER A 77 -20.76 4.11 -21.67
CA SER A 77 -21.24 4.25 -20.30
C SER A 77 -22.07 5.52 -20.13
N PRO A 78 -23.22 5.50 -19.41
CA PRO A 78 -24.01 6.71 -19.14
C PRO A 78 -23.25 7.90 -18.54
N TRP A 79 -22.11 7.63 -17.90
CA TRP A 79 -21.24 8.65 -17.27
C TRP A 79 -20.12 9.18 -18.18
N GLU A 80 -19.99 8.69 -19.43
CA GLU A 80 -18.91 9.03 -20.37
C GLU A 80 -18.75 10.55 -20.57
N TYR A 81 -19.87 11.26 -20.75
CA TYR A 81 -19.87 12.72 -20.97
C TYR A 81 -20.26 13.54 -19.74
N GLU A 82 -20.21 12.95 -18.53
CA GLU A 82 -20.58 13.66 -17.30
C GLU A 82 -19.69 14.89 -17.04
N ALA A 83 -18.37 14.70 -17.15
CA ALA A 83 -17.40 15.74 -16.88
C ALA A 83 -17.55 16.93 -17.84
N ASP A 84 -17.76 16.65 -19.13
CA ASP A 84 -17.95 17.67 -20.17
C ASP A 84 -19.27 18.42 -19.98
N ALA A 85 -20.35 17.71 -19.66
CA ALA A 85 -21.63 18.33 -19.36
C ALA A 85 -21.52 19.27 -18.15
N ARG A 86 -20.91 18.82 -17.05
CA ARG A 86 -20.72 19.64 -15.84
C ARG A 86 -19.82 20.83 -16.11
N LYS A 87 -18.70 20.66 -16.83
CA LYS A 87 -17.80 21.74 -17.21
C LYS A 87 -18.54 22.81 -18.02
N THR A 88 -19.31 22.39 -19.03
CA THR A 88 -20.04 23.30 -19.91
C THR A 88 -21.07 24.13 -19.14
N LEU A 89 -21.85 23.51 -18.25
CA LEU A 89 -22.80 24.22 -17.39
C LEU A 89 -22.12 25.19 -16.43
N ARG A 90 -20.99 24.77 -15.84
CA ARG A 90 -20.22 25.64 -14.94
C ARG A 90 -19.70 26.87 -15.69
N ASP A 91 -19.13 26.67 -16.88
CA ASP A 91 -18.63 27.76 -17.73
C ASP A 91 -19.78 28.70 -18.14
N TYR A 92 -20.96 28.15 -18.44
CA TYR A 92 -22.17 28.93 -18.68
C TYR A 92 -22.53 29.82 -17.48
N PHE A 93 -22.61 29.28 -16.26
CA PHE A 93 -22.95 30.07 -15.07
C PHE A 93 -21.87 31.10 -14.70
N VAL A 94 -20.60 30.75 -14.81
CA VAL A 94 -19.51 31.72 -14.56
C VAL A 94 -19.61 32.91 -15.51
N ARG A 95 -19.96 32.69 -16.79
CA ARG A 95 -20.19 33.76 -17.77
C ARG A 95 -21.41 34.63 -17.47
N GLN A 96 -22.38 34.12 -16.71
CA GLN A 96 -23.52 34.91 -16.22
C GLN A 96 -23.17 35.72 -14.95
N GLY A 97 -21.93 35.64 -14.45
CA GLY A 97 -21.45 36.40 -13.29
C GLY A 97 -21.58 35.67 -11.95
N TYR A 98 -21.97 34.39 -11.94
CA TYR A 98 -22.03 33.60 -10.71
C TYR A 98 -20.63 33.21 -10.21
N ARG A 99 -20.48 33.02 -8.89
CA ARG A 99 -19.22 32.60 -8.27
C ARG A 99 -18.92 31.14 -8.62
N TRP A 100 -17.64 30.84 -8.89
CA TRP A 100 -17.19 29.51 -9.32
C TRP A 100 -17.75 28.34 -8.48
N ALA A 101 -17.71 28.45 -7.15
CA ALA A 101 -18.19 27.38 -6.26
C ALA A 101 -19.70 27.15 -6.36
N GLN A 102 -20.50 28.21 -6.53
CA GLN A 102 -21.95 28.09 -6.73
C GLN A 102 -22.25 27.53 -8.13
N SER A 103 -21.55 28.00 -9.15
CA SER A 103 -21.66 27.50 -10.53
C SER A 103 -21.35 26.02 -10.63
N ASP A 104 -20.29 25.55 -9.95
CA ASP A 104 -19.90 24.14 -9.95
C ASP A 104 -20.93 23.26 -9.22
N LEU A 105 -21.49 23.75 -8.10
CA LEU A 105 -22.53 23.06 -7.34
C LEU A 105 -23.85 22.95 -8.13
N GLU A 106 -24.28 24.03 -8.78
CA GLU A 106 -25.48 24.03 -9.63
C GLU A 106 -25.30 23.09 -10.84
N ALA A 107 -24.14 23.19 -11.51
CA ALA A 107 -23.78 22.33 -12.64
C ALA A 107 -23.83 20.84 -12.22
N ALA A 108 -23.23 20.48 -11.09
CA ALA A 108 -23.26 19.12 -10.58
C ALA A 108 -24.70 18.61 -10.35
N LYS A 109 -25.58 19.46 -9.82
CA LYS A 109 -26.98 19.09 -9.55
C LYS A 109 -27.81 18.93 -10.82
N ILE A 110 -27.61 19.80 -11.81
CA ILE A 110 -28.28 19.68 -13.11
C ILE A 110 -27.80 18.41 -13.83
N THR A 111 -26.48 18.15 -13.86
CA THR A 111 -25.93 16.93 -14.47
C THR A 111 -26.43 15.67 -13.76
N ALA A 112 -26.48 15.66 -12.42
CA ALA A 112 -27.02 14.52 -11.67
C ALA A 112 -28.51 14.27 -11.94
N ALA A 113 -29.32 15.33 -12.04
CA ALA A 113 -30.73 15.21 -12.42
C ALA A 113 -30.90 14.68 -13.85
N ALA A 114 -30.05 15.11 -14.78
CA ALA A 114 -30.05 14.62 -16.16
C ALA A 114 -29.64 13.14 -16.25
N LEU A 115 -28.60 12.72 -15.52
CA LEU A 115 -28.21 11.30 -15.40
C LEU A 115 -29.36 10.44 -14.88
N LYS A 116 -30.04 10.90 -13.82
CA LYS A 116 -31.23 10.21 -13.29
C LYS A 116 -32.35 10.12 -14.33
N ALA A 117 -32.58 11.19 -15.11
CA ALA A 117 -33.61 11.23 -16.15
C ALA A 117 -33.34 10.28 -17.33
N ILE A 118 -32.08 9.91 -17.58
CA ILE A 118 -31.72 8.90 -18.60
C ILE A 118 -31.64 7.47 -18.03
N GLY A 119 -32.02 7.26 -16.77
CA GLY A 119 -32.03 5.93 -16.13
C GLY A 119 -30.71 5.49 -15.51
N ALA A 120 -29.71 6.37 -15.38
CA ALA A 120 -28.48 6.05 -14.65
C ALA A 120 -28.78 6.02 -13.14
N SER A 121 -29.04 4.83 -12.60
CA SER A 121 -29.56 4.65 -11.23
C SER A 121 -28.47 4.64 -10.15
N VAL A 122 -27.30 4.04 -10.42
CA VAL A 122 -26.21 3.92 -9.44
C VAL A 122 -24.93 4.49 -10.04
N ARG A 123 -24.45 5.61 -9.50
CA ARG A 123 -23.13 6.13 -9.84
C ARG A 123 -22.09 5.09 -9.39
N PRO A 124 -21.18 4.67 -10.28
CA PRO A 124 -20.06 3.82 -9.87
C PRO A 124 -19.35 4.47 -8.68
N SER A 125 -18.92 3.65 -7.72
CA SER A 125 -18.03 4.17 -6.67
C SER A 125 -16.76 4.72 -7.30
N TRP A 126 -16.02 5.57 -6.57
CA TRP A 126 -14.73 6.05 -7.07
C TRP A 126 -13.82 4.87 -7.42
N GLU A 127 -13.88 3.82 -6.60
CA GLU A 127 -13.21 2.54 -6.77
C GLU A 127 -13.63 1.84 -8.08
N ASP A 128 -14.93 1.81 -8.39
CA ASP A 128 -15.45 1.23 -9.65
C ASP A 128 -15.08 2.04 -10.89
N GLY A 129 -14.78 3.33 -10.73
CA GLY A 129 -14.30 4.19 -11.82
C GLY A 129 -12.80 4.10 -12.08
N GLN A 130 -12.05 3.34 -11.27
CA GLN A 130 -10.61 3.22 -11.45
C GLN A 130 -10.27 2.30 -12.63
N PRO A 131 -9.19 2.54 -13.39
CA PRO A 131 -8.71 1.60 -14.41
C PRO A 131 -8.53 0.16 -13.89
N GLU A 132 -8.28 0.01 -12.60
CA GLU A 132 -8.11 -1.23 -11.87
C GLU A 132 -9.41 -2.06 -11.77
N SER A 133 -10.59 -1.44 -11.67
CA SER A 133 -11.88 -2.16 -11.53
C SER A 133 -12.36 -2.75 -12.86
N LEU A 134 -12.02 -2.10 -13.98
CA LEU A 134 -12.46 -2.48 -15.32
C LEU A 134 -11.65 -3.61 -15.95
N ARG A 135 -10.59 -4.09 -15.30
CA ARG A 135 -9.57 -4.90 -15.98
C ARG A 135 -9.52 -6.35 -15.51
N VAL A 136 -9.54 -7.22 -16.52
CA VAL A 136 -9.15 -8.63 -16.43
C VAL A 136 -7.68 -8.67 -15.98
N LEU A 137 -7.36 -9.50 -14.98
CA LEU A 137 -6.02 -9.74 -14.40
C LEU A 137 -4.91 -10.11 -15.43
N GLU A 138 -5.25 -10.14 -16.70
CA GLU A 138 -4.44 -10.61 -17.81
C GLU A 138 -3.69 -9.48 -18.53
N LYS A 139 -4.00 -8.19 -18.28
CA LYS A 139 -3.36 -7.05 -18.97
C LYS A 139 -2.63 -6.11 -18.01
N CYS A 140 -1.47 -5.61 -18.44
CA CYS A 140 -0.67 -4.64 -17.69
C CYS A 140 -1.46 -3.35 -17.43
N LEU A 141 -1.48 -2.89 -16.17
CA LEU A 141 -2.17 -1.67 -15.75
C LEU A 141 -1.70 -0.43 -16.49
N GLN A 142 -0.41 -0.34 -16.81
CA GLN A 142 0.15 0.85 -17.45
C GLN A 142 -0.02 0.85 -18.97
N CYS A 143 0.30 -0.25 -19.64
CA CYS A 143 0.38 -0.28 -21.11
C CYS A 143 -0.69 -1.14 -21.80
N GLY A 144 -1.50 -1.89 -21.04
CA GLY A 144 -2.52 -2.78 -21.59
C GLY A 144 -2.00 -4.05 -22.27
N ALA A 145 -0.68 -4.27 -22.30
CA ALA A 145 -0.08 -5.48 -22.87
C ALA A 145 -0.48 -6.74 -22.09
N ASP A 146 -0.69 -7.85 -22.78
CA ASP A 146 -0.99 -9.14 -22.18
C ASP A 146 0.18 -9.63 -21.30
N ILE A 147 -0.09 -9.85 -20.02
CA ILE A 147 0.89 -10.30 -19.02
C ILE A 147 1.23 -11.78 -19.23
N ARG A 148 0.28 -12.60 -19.71
CA ARG A 148 0.48 -14.03 -19.98
C ARG A 148 1.42 -14.27 -21.15
N SER A 149 1.48 -13.33 -22.08
CA SER A 149 2.42 -13.42 -23.22
C SER A 149 3.90 -13.38 -22.81
N ARG A 150 4.20 -13.05 -21.54
CA ARG A 150 5.58 -12.90 -21.06
C ARG A 150 6.03 -14.07 -20.19
N PRO A 151 7.09 -14.80 -20.59
CA PRO A 151 7.68 -15.83 -19.75
C PRO A 151 8.26 -15.20 -18.46
N GLY A 152 8.03 -15.85 -17.33
CA GLY A 152 8.63 -15.49 -16.04
C GLY A 152 7.88 -14.43 -15.21
N VAL A 153 6.74 -13.92 -15.66
CA VAL A 153 5.90 -13.04 -14.82
C VAL A 153 4.85 -13.88 -14.09
N ALA A 154 4.85 -13.82 -12.76
CA ALA A 154 3.80 -14.48 -11.97
C ALA A 154 2.43 -13.89 -12.34
N ALA A 155 1.40 -14.74 -12.42
CA ALA A 155 0.03 -14.32 -12.76
C ALA A 155 -0.61 -13.33 -11.77
N SER A 156 0.08 -13.03 -10.66
CA SER A 156 -0.32 -12.07 -9.63
C SER A 156 0.26 -10.66 -9.81
N VAL A 157 1.06 -10.41 -10.86
CA VAL A 157 1.69 -9.10 -11.07
C VAL A 157 0.83 -8.28 -12.04
N PHE A 158 0.36 -7.11 -11.60
CA PHE A 158 -0.49 -6.22 -12.40
C PHE A 158 0.26 -5.40 -13.46
N PHE A 159 1.58 -5.46 -13.46
CA PHE A 159 2.44 -4.67 -14.33
C PHE A 159 3.35 -5.60 -15.11
N CYS A 160 3.49 -5.33 -16.40
CA CYS A 160 4.49 -6.01 -17.20
C CYS A 160 5.87 -5.68 -16.60
N ALA A 161 6.66 -6.72 -16.31
CA ALA A 161 8.01 -6.63 -15.74
C ALA A 161 8.88 -5.57 -16.44
N PRO A 162 9.90 -5.00 -15.76
CA PRO A 162 10.77 -3.97 -16.30
C PRO A 162 11.34 -4.40 -17.67
N ILE A 163 11.10 -3.56 -18.67
CA ILE A 163 11.71 -3.67 -19.99
C ILE A 163 12.97 -2.80 -19.95
N PRO A 164 14.16 -3.32 -20.29
CA PRO A 164 15.34 -2.48 -20.44
C PRO A 164 15.08 -1.33 -21.42
N GLY A 165 15.37 -0.09 -21.01
CA GLY A 165 15.28 1.10 -21.89
C GLY A 165 13.90 1.77 -22.02
N ARG A 166 12.86 1.32 -21.30
CA ARG A 166 11.61 2.10 -21.14
C ARG A 166 11.46 2.53 -19.69
N ILE A 167 10.79 3.68 -19.45
CA ILE A 167 10.41 4.10 -18.09
C ILE A 167 9.69 2.91 -17.44
N PRO A 168 10.25 2.31 -16.37
CA PRO A 168 9.71 1.07 -15.83
C PRO A 168 8.28 1.31 -15.40
N CYS A 169 7.35 0.47 -15.86
CA CYS A 169 6.01 0.37 -15.27
C CYS A 169 6.11 0.16 -13.75
N GLU A 170 7.23 -0.41 -13.30
CA GLU A 170 7.67 -0.56 -11.91
C GLU A 170 7.79 0.75 -11.12
N THR A 171 8.23 1.85 -11.73
CA THR A 171 8.35 3.16 -11.04
C THR A 171 6.97 3.69 -10.65
N ARG A 172 5.97 3.45 -11.50
CA ARG A 172 4.57 3.79 -11.22
C ARG A 172 3.94 2.77 -10.28
N TYR A 173 4.25 1.48 -10.42
CA TYR A 173 3.85 0.44 -9.47
C TYR A 173 4.27 0.78 -8.04
N ASN A 174 5.54 1.17 -7.83
CA ASN A 174 6.04 1.52 -6.51
C ASN A 174 5.36 2.79 -5.96
N ARG A 175 4.98 3.75 -6.82
CA ARG A 175 4.20 4.92 -6.41
C ARG A 175 2.74 4.55 -6.04
N HIS A 176 2.05 3.77 -6.86
CA HIS A 176 0.67 3.36 -6.61
C HIS A 176 0.52 2.35 -5.46
N ARG A 177 1.55 1.53 -5.21
CA ARG A 177 1.59 0.56 -4.10
C ARG A 177 1.41 1.21 -2.73
N HIS A 178 1.84 2.46 -2.56
CA HIS A 178 1.79 3.15 -1.28
C HIS A 178 0.59 4.09 -1.09
N GLU A 179 0.04 4.67 -2.17
CA GLU A 179 -0.95 5.76 -2.04
C GLU A 179 -2.39 5.38 -2.41
N ALA A 180 -2.62 4.43 -3.32
CA ALA A 180 -3.95 4.19 -3.89
C ALA A 180 -4.61 2.87 -3.43
N PHE A 181 -3.87 1.95 -2.82
CA PHE A 181 -4.35 0.61 -2.56
C PHE A 181 -4.96 0.48 -1.16
N LYS A 182 -6.27 0.73 -1.04
CA LYS A 182 -7.02 0.36 0.18
C LYS A 182 -6.93 -1.17 0.37
N PRO A 183 -6.42 -1.67 1.50
CA PRO A 183 -6.20 -3.11 1.73
C PRO A 183 -7.47 -3.97 1.64
N SER A 184 -8.66 -3.39 1.81
CA SER A 184 -9.93 -4.13 1.87
C SER A 184 -10.29 -4.81 0.55
N LEU A 185 -10.25 -4.07 -0.57
CA LEU A 185 -10.65 -4.60 -1.89
C LEU A 185 -9.68 -5.68 -2.39
N MET A 186 -8.38 -5.50 -2.10
CA MET A 186 -7.36 -6.51 -2.35
C MET A 186 -7.51 -7.74 -1.45
N LYS A 187 -7.92 -7.57 -0.19
CA LYS A 187 -8.13 -8.69 0.72
C LYS A 187 -9.29 -9.57 0.24
N GLU A 188 -10.36 -8.96 -0.27
CA GLU A 188 -11.49 -9.67 -0.87
C GLU A 188 -11.10 -10.34 -2.19
N ALA A 189 -10.47 -9.61 -3.11
CA ALA A 189 -10.00 -10.18 -4.38
C ALA A 189 -8.95 -11.28 -4.18
N ALA A 190 -8.03 -11.10 -3.23
CA ALA A 190 -7.04 -12.12 -2.88
C ALA A 190 -7.68 -13.33 -2.20
N ALA A 191 -8.72 -13.15 -1.37
CA ALA A 191 -9.47 -14.26 -0.80
C ALA A 191 -10.14 -15.09 -1.89
N LEU A 192 -10.85 -14.45 -2.83
CA LEU A 192 -11.48 -15.12 -3.97
C LEU A 192 -10.46 -15.85 -4.85
N TYR A 193 -9.31 -15.22 -5.12
CA TYR A 193 -8.23 -15.85 -5.87
C TYR A 193 -7.64 -17.05 -5.14
N LEU A 194 -7.39 -16.94 -3.84
CA LEU A 194 -6.85 -18.02 -3.02
C LEU A 194 -7.83 -19.20 -2.91
N ASP A 195 -9.14 -18.94 -2.83
CA ASP A 195 -10.16 -19.99 -2.83
C ASP A 195 -10.21 -20.72 -4.18
N ALA A 196 -10.25 -19.98 -5.29
CA ALA A 196 -10.21 -20.56 -6.63
C ALA A 196 -8.90 -21.36 -6.88
N PHE A 197 -7.78 -20.88 -6.34
CA PHE A 197 -6.50 -21.58 -6.40
C PHE A 197 -6.51 -22.86 -5.56
N ARG A 198 -7.07 -22.81 -4.35
CA ARG A 198 -7.19 -23.98 -3.45
C ARG A 198 -8.03 -25.09 -4.07
N ASP A 199 -9.04 -24.75 -4.85
CA ASP A 199 -9.90 -25.74 -5.51
C ASP A 199 -9.22 -26.50 -6.65
N ARG A 200 -8.18 -25.93 -7.26
CA ARG A 200 -7.36 -26.59 -8.29
C ARG A 200 -6.29 -27.51 -7.71
N LEU A 201 -5.95 -27.35 -6.44
CA LEU A 201 -4.93 -28.17 -5.80
C LEU A 201 -5.52 -29.56 -5.41
N PRO A 202 -4.80 -30.66 -5.71
CA PRO A 202 -5.27 -31.99 -5.36
C PRO A 202 -5.35 -32.14 -3.83
N ARG A 203 -6.34 -32.92 -3.37
CA ARG A 203 -6.39 -33.36 -1.97
C ARG A 203 -5.17 -34.22 -1.65
N ARG A 204 -4.58 -34.03 -0.48
CA ARG A 204 -3.43 -34.78 0.04
C ARG A 204 -3.74 -35.28 1.45
N ASP A 205 -3.14 -36.39 1.83
CA ASP A 205 -3.25 -36.89 3.20
C ASP A 205 -2.14 -36.32 4.07
N CYS A 206 -2.51 -35.80 5.23
CA CYS A 206 -1.54 -35.23 6.18
C CYS A 206 -0.60 -36.32 6.70
N PRO A 207 0.73 -36.21 6.56
CA PRO A 207 1.67 -37.23 7.04
C PRO A 207 1.56 -37.51 8.55
N ASN A 208 1.17 -36.51 9.34
CA ASN A 208 1.06 -36.59 10.79
C ASN A 208 -0.24 -37.23 11.28
N CYS A 209 -1.40 -36.78 10.79
CA CYS A 209 -2.71 -37.23 11.29
C CYS A 209 -3.53 -38.04 10.30
N LYS A 210 -3.02 -38.27 9.08
CA LYS A 210 -3.64 -39.02 7.97
C LYS A 210 -4.97 -38.48 7.45
N LYS A 211 -5.47 -37.35 7.96
CA LYS A 211 -6.66 -36.68 7.42
C LYS A 211 -6.37 -36.10 6.04
N SER A 212 -7.29 -36.33 5.11
CA SER A 212 -7.28 -35.72 3.78
C SER A 212 -7.58 -34.21 3.86
N PHE A 213 -6.78 -33.38 3.21
CA PHE A 213 -6.94 -31.92 3.20
C PHE A 213 -6.56 -31.33 1.83
N ARG A 214 -7.07 -30.13 1.53
CA ARG A 214 -6.61 -29.33 0.37
C ARG A 214 -5.55 -28.33 0.84
N PRO A 215 -4.33 -28.35 0.28
CA PRO A 215 -3.28 -27.41 0.68
C PRO A 215 -3.59 -25.99 0.18
N ASN A 216 -3.10 -24.98 0.89
CA ASN A 216 -3.24 -23.57 0.45
C ASN A 216 -2.19 -23.18 -0.60
N PHE A 217 -1.09 -23.93 -0.69
CA PHE A 217 0.02 -23.74 -1.63
C PHE A 217 0.65 -25.09 -1.97
N THR A 218 1.32 -25.18 -3.13
CA THR A 218 1.86 -26.43 -3.69
C THR A 218 2.78 -27.18 -2.74
N ASP A 219 3.51 -26.48 -1.88
CA ASP A 219 4.53 -27.04 -0.99
C ASP A 219 4.01 -27.34 0.42
N MET A 220 2.73 -27.11 0.69
CA MET A 220 2.14 -27.39 2.01
C MET A 220 2.02 -28.90 2.22
N ARG A 221 2.71 -29.42 3.24
CA ARG A 221 2.77 -30.86 3.56
C ARG A 221 1.78 -31.30 4.63
N PHE A 222 1.33 -30.40 5.50
CA PHE A 222 0.52 -30.73 6.67
C PHE A 222 -0.82 -30.00 6.65
N CYS A 223 -1.89 -30.61 7.15
CA CYS A 223 -3.22 -30.01 7.15
C CYS A 223 -3.38 -28.79 8.08
N SER A 224 -2.49 -28.65 9.07
CA SER A 224 -2.54 -27.55 10.04
C SER A 224 -1.17 -27.25 10.61
N ARG A 225 -1.04 -26.05 11.20
CA ARG A 225 0.18 -25.66 11.94
C ARG A 225 0.46 -26.62 13.11
N GLY A 226 -0.58 -27.13 13.77
CA GLY A 226 -0.44 -28.14 14.81
C GLY A 226 0.18 -29.45 14.30
N CYS A 227 -0.28 -29.95 13.15
CA CYS A 227 0.30 -31.14 12.53
C CYS A 227 1.73 -30.91 12.02
N SER A 228 2.03 -29.73 11.48
CA SER A 228 3.38 -29.35 11.10
C SER A 228 4.33 -29.31 12.30
N ASN A 229 3.90 -28.70 13.41
CA ASN A 229 4.67 -28.65 14.64
C ASN A 229 4.83 -30.02 15.29
N ALA A 230 3.81 -30.88 15.21
CA ALA A 230 3.85 -32.25 15.76
C ALA A 230 4.78 -33.16 14.94
N ALA A 231 4.71 -33.10 13.60
CA ALA A 231 5.65 -33.82 12.75
C ALA A 231 7.08 -33.25 12.86
N GLY A 232 7.20 -31.95 13.08
CA GLY A 232 8.45 -31.29 13.41
C GLY A 232 8.87 -31.45 14.87
N ALA A 233 8.12 -32.16 15.71
CA ALA A 233 8.50 -32.43 17.09
C ALA A 233 9.68 -33.39 17.05
N ARG A 234 10.86 -32.80 17.16
CA ARG A 234 12.12 -33.55 17.18
C ARG A 234 12.17 -34.41 18.43
N GLY A 235 12.86 -35.55 18.32
CA GLY A 235 13.15 -36.42 19.45
C GLY A 235 13.86 -35.65 20.57
N LEU A 236 13.81 -36.21 21.78
CA LEU A 236 14.57 -35.70 22.90
C LEU A 236 16.07 -35.74 22.55
N SER A 237 16.78 -34.65 22.82
CA SER A 237 18.24 -34.59 22.72
C SER A 237 18.80 -34.36 24.12
N PRO A 238 19.94 -35.00 24.48
CA PRO A 238 20.59 -34.74 25.75
C PRO A 238 21.12 -33.29 25.79
N CYS A 239 20.99 -32.64 26.94
CA CYS A 239 21.59 -31.32 27.16
C CYS A 239 23.11 -31.43 27.22
N GLN A 240 23.85 -30.68 26.40
CA GLN A 240 25.33 -30.73 26.41
C GLN A 240 26.01 -30.27 27.71
N HIS A 241 25.25 -29.78 28.70
CA HIS A 241 25.78 -29.33 29.99
C HIS A 241 25.37 -30.22 31.17
N CYS A 242 24.14 -30.73 31.19
CA CYS A 242 23.59 -31.48 32.32
C CYS A 242 22.99 -32.83 31.93
N ASP A 243 23.13 -33.23 30.67
CA ASP A 243 22.63 -34.46 30.03
C ASP A 243 21.13 -34.73 30.11
N THR A 244 20.36 -33.86 30.78
CA THR A 244 18.91 -33.98 30.88
C THR A 244 18.27 -33.96 29.49
N PRO A 245 17.48 -34.98 29.12
CA PRO A 245 16.84 -35.04 27.81
C PRO A 245 15.82 -33.90 27.68
N PHE A 246 15.90 -33.13 26.59
CA PHE A 246 14.99 -32.02 26.33
C PHE A 246 14.59 -31.95 24.84
N LYS A 247 13.49 -31.27 24.53
CA LYS A 247 13.03 -31.07 23.14
C LYS A 247 13.73 -29.85 22.53
N PRO A 248 14.64 -30.01 21.55
CA PRO A 248 15.39 -28.88 21.02
C PRO A 248 14.51 -27.95 20.18
N ARG A 249 14.60 -26.65 20.44
CA ARG A 249 13.90 -25.61 19.67
C ARG A 249 14.80 -25.12 18.52
N LEU A 250 14.20 -24.80 17.37
CA LEU A 250 14.92 -24.16 16.27
C LEU A 250 14.98 -22.65 16.51
N ARG A 251 16.18 -22.07 16.55
CA ARG A 251 16.39 -20.62 16.62
C ARG A 251 17.38 -20.22 15.53
N ASN A 252 16.98 -19.32 14.63
CA ASN A 252 17.78 -18.86 13.48
C ASN A 252 18.34 -20.03 12.64
N GLY A 253 17.51 -21.05 12.37
CA GLY A 253 17.90 -22.22 11.59
C GLY A 253 18.81 -23.23 12.32
N LYS A 254 19.20 -22.99 13.58
CA LYS A 254 20.02 -23.90 14.38
C LYS A 254 19.23 -24.55 15.52
N LEU A 255 19.55 -25.80 15.84
CA LEU A 255 19.02 -26.53 16.99
C LEU A 255 19.61 -26.00 18.30
N SER A 256 18.77 -25.80 19.32
CA SER A 256 19.26 -25.53 20.68
C SER A 256 20.01 -26.75 21.21
N ARG A 257 21.20 -26.52 21.78
CA ARG A 257 22.06 -27.57 22.37
C ARG A 257 21.87 -27.76 23.88
N PHE A 258 21.11 -26.86 24.51
CA PHE A 258 20.92 -26.80 25.97
C PHE A 258 19.44 -26.75 26.33
N CYS A 259 19.08 -27.39 27.45
CA CYS A 259 17.70 -27.48 27.93
C CYS A 259 17.13 -26.14 28.42
N SER A 260 17.99 -25.22 28.88
CA SER A 260 17.60 -23.95 29.48
C SER A 260 18.60 -22.83 29.16
N LYS A 261 18.20 -21.57 29.40
CA LYS A 261 19.10 -20.41 29.31
C LYS A 261 20.23 -20.48 30.34
N THR A 262 19.98 -21.08 31.51
CA THR A 262 20.97 -21.25 32.57
C THR A 262 22.04 -22.26 32.15
N CYS A 263 21.66 -23.44 31.65
CA CYS A 263 22.60 -24.41 31.08
C CYS A 263 23.38 -23.82 29.90
N ALA A 264 22.73 -23.03 29.05
CA ALA A 264 23.42 -22.33 27.96
C ALA A 264 24.39 -21.24 28.47
N GLY A 265 24.16 -20.65 29.65
CA GLY A 265 25.06 -19.70 30.30
C GLY A 265 26.24 -20.40 30.95
N LEU A 266 25.98 -21.46 31.73
CA LEU A 266 27.00 -22.27 32.40
C LEU A 266 27.93 -22.96 31.39
N ALA A 267 27.40 -23.42 30.27
CA ALA A 267 28.22 -23.97 29.19
C ALA A 267 29.14 -22.93 28.53
N LYS A 268 28.80 -21.63 28.59
CA LYS A 268 29.69 -20.57 28.09
C LYS A 268 30.81 -20.23 29.06
N THR A 269 30.60 -20.46 30.36
CA THR A 269 31.60 -20.23 31.40
C THR A 269 32.50 -21.43 31.61
N LEU A 270 32.07 -22.63 31.20
CA LEU A 270 32.91 -23.82 31.22
C LEU A 270 34.12 -23.61 30.31
N THR A 271 35.29 -23.52 30.93
CA THR A 271 36.58 -23.55 30.24
C THR A 271 37.14 -24.96 30.35
N VAL A 272 37.74 -25.42 29.27
CA VAL A 272 38.41 -26.70 29.16
C VAL A 272 39.87 -26.44 28.81
N ASP A 273 40.76 -27.30 29.31
CA ASP A 273 42.15 -27.31 28.90
C ASP A 273 42.24 -27.84 27.46
N LEU A 274 42.75 -27.00 26.57
CA LEU A 274 42.86 -27.25 25.14
C LEU A 274 44.31 -27.14 24.71
N THR A 275 44.67 -27.89 23.68
CA THR A 275 45.98 -27.77 23.05
C THR A 275 45.86 -26.93 21.78
N CYS A 276 46.66 -25.88 21.66
CA CYS A 276 46.64 -25.00 20.48
C CYS A 276 47.05 -25.79 19.23
N ARG A 277 46.21 -25.81 18.19
CA ARG A 277 46.52 -26.54 16.94
C ARG A 277 47.69 -25.96 16.15
N HIS A 278 48.11 -24.73 16.43
CA HIS A 278 49.22 -24.08 15.74
C HIS A 278 50.55 -24.25 16.46
N CYS A 279 50.63 -23.87 17.75
CA CYS A 279 51.87 -23.88 18.52
C CYS A 279 52.03 -25.06 19.50
N GLY A 280 50.99 -25.89 19.66
CA GLY A 280 51.01 -27.02 20.61
C GLY A 280 50.92 -26.63 22.10
N THR A 281 50.92 -25.35 22.45
CA THR A 281 50.82 -24.91 23.84
C THR A 281 49.44 -25.20 24.43
N GLY A 282 49.40 -25.71 25.66
CA GLY A 282 48.17 -25.86 26.44
C GLY A 282 47.59 -24.49 26.84
N PHE A 283 46.28 -24.33 26.76
CA PHE A 283 45.56 -23.11 27.17
C PHE A 283 44.14 -23.43 27.67
N THR A 284 43.60 -22.61 28.57
CA THR A 284 42.20 -22.71 29.02
C THR A 284 41.29 -21.89 28.11
N GLY A 285 40.21 -22.50 27.62
CA GLY A 285 39.28 -21.80 26.72
C GLY A 285 37.93 -22.47 26.59
N GLN A 286 37.01 -21.84 25.85
CA GLN A 286 35.76 -22.48 25.46
C GLN A 286 36.04 -23.66 24.52
N SER A 287 35.23 -24.72 24.59
CA SER A 287 35.44 -25.97 23.84
C SER A 287 35.42 -25.83 22.32
N ASP A 288 34.96 -24.70 21.78
CA ASP A 288 34.99 -24.38 20.35
C ASP A 288 36.24 -23.58 19.91
N ARG A 289 37.11 -23.18 20.84
CA ARG A 289 38.38 -22.52 20.51
C ARG A 289 39.43 -23.55 20.08
N LEU A 290 40.11 -23.27 18.98
CA LEU A 290 41.17 -24.13 18.43
C LEU A 290 42.59 -23.59 18.66
N TYR A 291 42.70 -22.32 19.06
CA TYR A 291 43.97 -21.59 19.15
C TYR A 291 44.04 -20.81 20.45
N CYS A 292 45.23 -20.73 21.05
CA CYS A 292 45.47 -20.07 22.33
C CYS A 292 45.31 -18.54 22.28
N GLY A 293 45.48 -17.93 21.10
CA GLY A 293 45.41 -16.47 20.93
C GLY A 293 45.16 -16.04 19.48
N ARG A 294 45.04 -14.73 19.29
CA ARG A 294 44.79 -14.12 17.97
C ARG A 294 45.94 -14.38 17.00
N ASP A 295 47.17 -14.39 17.48
CA ASP A 295 48.37 -14.56 16.64
C ASP A 295 48.43 -15.96 16.05
N CYS A 296 48.22 -16.99 16.88
CA CYS A 296 48.13 -18.38 16.42
C CYS A 296 46.96 -18.61 15.45
N TYR A 297 45.82 -17.94 15.65
CA TYR A 297 44.69 -18.01 14.72
C TYR A 297 45.05 -17.42 13.34
N GLN A 298 45.72 -16.27 13.30
CA GLN A 298 46.12 -15.63 12.04
C GLN A 298 47.20 -16.43 11.30
N ALA A 299 48.20 -16.94 12.03
CA ALA A 299 49.25 -17.78 11.46
C ALA A 299 48.70 -19.08 10.85
N ALA A 300 47.77 -19.75 11.54
CA ALA A 300 47.10 -20.94 11.00
C ALA A 300 46.26 -20.63 9.75
N ARG A 301 45.59 -19.47 9.70
CA ARG A 301 44.83 -19.04 8.53
C ARG A 301 45.72 -18.75 7.32
N ALA A 302 46.89 -18.15 7.53
CA ALA A 302 47.87 -17.90 6.48
C ALA A 302 48.41 -19.21 5.87
N PHE A 303 48.56 -20.25 6.69
CA PHE A 303 49.00 -21.58 6.25
C PHE A 303 47.97 -22.26 5.33
N ILE A 304 46.66 -22.13 5.61
CA ILE A 304 45.59 -22.70 4.78
C ILE A 304 45.46 -21.98 3.43
N CYS A 305 45.77 -20.68 3.38
CA CYS A 305 45.65 -19.86 2.16
C CYS A 305 46.93 -19.81 1.31
N SER A 306 48.01 -20.46 1.73
CA SER A 306 49.21 -20.57 0.91
C SER A 306 48.98 -21.66 -0.16
N PRO A 307 49.14 -21.35 -1.46
CA PRO A 307 49.06 -22.37 -2.50
C PRO A 307 50.13 -23.43 -2.20
N GLN A 308 49.73 -24.71 -2.18
CA GLN A 308 50.70 -25.80 -2.11
C GLN A 308 51.52 -25.75 -3.40
N THR A 309 52.77 -25.29 -3.28
CA THR A 309 53.77 -25.30 -4.35
C THR A 309 54.32 -26.70 -4.56
#